data_AF-A0A950I534-F1
#
_entry.id   AF-A0A950I534-F1
#
_cell.length_a   1.000
_cell.length_b   1.000
_cell.length_c   1.000
_cell.angle_alpha   90.00
_cell.angle_beta   90.00
_cell.angle_gamma   90.00
#
_symmetry.space_group_name_H-M   'P 1'
#
loop_
_entity.id
_entity.type
_entity.pdbx_description
1 polymer ?
#
loop_
_entity_poly.entity_id
_entity_poly.type
_entity_poly.pdbx_seq_one_letter_code
_entity_poly.pdbx_strand_id
1 'polypeptide(L)'
;NSVSAMLASSNGEFAANASEGSVSKYILELAGLNVANAVFVKVFGDKQIHMNCLISDFSVKRGDANVRRFVLDSDDATVEVNGDIDMAQERLNLDVHPKTKGLRIISLRTPLYAKGTFSHPDVGPYKGPLILKGAAAAALAAIAPPAAVLPLVNPGNTPAVNCASLLAESNKVRAAPKSEPTRAPAPPVTDKQVQKARQQK
;
A
#
# COMPACT_ATOMS: atom_id res chain seq x y z
N ASN A 1 -5.29 -12.92 27.41
CA ASN A 1 -4.40 -12.57 26.30
C ASN A 1 -5.24 -11.85 25.26
N SER A 2 -4.97 -10.59 24.97
CA SER A 2 -5.57 -9.90 23.82
C SER A 2 -4.77 -10.22 22.56
N VAL A 3 -5.42 -10.16 21.40
CA VAL A 3 -4.76 -10.30 20.10
C VAL A 3 -3.65 -9.25 19.93
N SER A 4 -3.89 -8.02 20.40
CA SER A 4 -2.90 -6.95 20.37
C SER A 4 -1.61 -7.30 21.13
N ALA A 5 -1.72 -7.88 22.33
CA ALA A 5 -0.55 -8.28 23.11
C ALA A 5 0.25 -9.40 22.44
N MET A 6 -0.42 -10.31 21.71
CA MET A 6 0.24 -11.36 20.95
C MET A 6 0.99 -10.81 19.73
N LEU A 7 0.36 -9.91 18.98
CA LEU A 7 0.96 -9.26 17.81
C LEU A 7 2.14 -8.36 18.20
N ALA A 8 2.00 -7.60 19.30
CA ALA A 8 3.03 -6.70 19.83
C ALA A 8 4.38 -7.38 20.13
N SER A 9 4.37 -8.65 20.53
CA SER A 9 5.60 -9.40 20.84
C SER A 9 5.99 -10.42 19.77
N SER A 10 5.26 -10.47 18.65
CA SER A 10 5.42 -11.52 17.65
C SER A 10 6.74 -11.40 16.89
N ASN A 11 7.28 -12.55 16.49
CA ASN A 11 8.40 -12.66 15.55
C ASN A 11 8.00 -13.70 14.50
N GLY A 12 8.32 -13.43 13.24
CA GLY A 12 7.97 -14.32 12.14
C GLY A 12 8.17 -13.68 10.77
N GLU A 13 7.68 -14.38 9.76
CA GLU A 13 7.58 -13.86 8.39
C GLU A 13 6.17 -14.13 7.90
N PHE A 14 5.58 -13.16 7.21
CA PHE A 14 4.26 -13.28 6.61
C PHE A 14 4.37 -12.99 5.12
N ALA A 15 3.91 -13.91 4.30
CA ALA A 15 3.84 -13.73 2.86
C ALA A 15 2.48 -14.17 2.32
N ALA A 16 1.90 -13.35 1.47
CA ALA A 16 0.64 -13.63 0.78
C ALA A 16 0.81 -13.29 -0.71
N ASN A 17 0.57 -14.30 -1.54
CA ASN A 17 0.76 -14.22 -2.98
C ASN A 17 -0.53 -14.66 -3.70
N ALA A 18 -0.89 -13.96 -4.77
CA ALA A 18 -1.93 -14.36 -5.72
C ALA A 18 -1.38 -14.25 -7.14
N SER A 19 -1.61 -15.26 -7.97
CA SER A 19 -1.14 -15.31 -9.36
C SER A 19 -2.14 -14.76 -10.37
N GLU A 20 -3.38 -14.55 -9.97
CA GLU A 20 -4.42 -13.96 -10.81
C GLU A 20 -5.57 -13.46 -9.93
N GLY A 21 -6.31 -12.46 -10.39
CA GLY A 21 -7.52 -12.00 -9.73
C GLY A 21 -8.09 -10.76 -10.38
N SER A 22 -8.82 -9.97 -9.60
CA SER A 22 -9.31 -8.67 -10.08
C SER A 22 -9.31 -7.62 -8.99
N VAL A 23 -9.15 -6.36 -9.41
CA VAL A 23 -9.12 -5.19 -8.54
C VAL A 23 -10.01 -4.10 -9.11
N SER A 24 -10.67 -3.35 -8.22
CA SER A 24 -11.49 -2.21 -8.60
C SER A 24 -10.67 -1.17 -9.38
N LYS A 25 -11.16 -0.78 -10.56
CA LYS A 25 -10.60 0.31 -11.35
C LYS A 25 -10.65 1.60 -10.54
N TYR A 26 -11.75 1.86 -9.84
CA TYR A 26 -11.89 3.05 -9.01
C TYR A 26 -10.80 3.16 -7.96
N ILE A 27 -10.50 2.07 -7.24
CA ILE A 27 -9.43 2.06 -6.23
C ILE A 27 -8.06 2.31 -6.87
N LEU A 28 -7.76 1.69 -8.02
CA LEU A 28 -6.50 1.92 -8.74
C LEU A 28 -6.36 3.37 -9.22
N GLU A 29 -7.44 3.97 -9.74
CA GLU A 29 -7.44 5.34 -10.24
C GLU A 29 -7.32 6.36 -9.10
N LEU A 30 -7.98 6.12 -7.98
CA LEU A 30 -7.82 6.90 -6.75
C LEU A 30 -6.39 6.81 -6.22
N ALA A 31 -5.82 5.61 -6.19
CA ALA A 31 -4.44 5.41 -5.75
C ALA A 31 -3.48 6.27 -6.60
N GLY A 32 -3.64 6.27 -7.92
CA GLY A 32 -2.84 7.07 -8.85
C GLY A 32 -3.11 8.59 -8.84
N LEU A 33 -4.10 9.06 -8.05
CA LEU A 33 -4.69 10.40 -8.17
C LEU A 33 -5.02 10.78 -9.62
N ASN A 34 -5.61 9.85 -10.37
CA ASN A 34 -6.18 10.14 -11.68
C ASN A 34 -7.58 10.68 -11.48
N VAL A 35 -7.68 11.97 -11.15
CA VAL A 35 -8.92 12.61 -10.70
C VAL A 35 -10.02 12.49 -11.77
N ALA A 36 -9.69 12.71 -13.05
CA ALA A 36 -10.65 12.60 -14.14
C ALA A 36 -11.25 11.19 -14.25
N ASN A 37 -10.39 10.16 -14.25
CA ASN A 37 -10.83 8.77 -14.31
C ASN A 37 -11.58 8.34 -13.05
N ALA A 38 -11.13 8.75 -11.86
CA ALA A 38 -11.79 8.42 -10.61
C ALA A 38 -13.22 8.99 -10.57
N VAL A 39 -13.41 10.25 -10.99
CA VAL A 39 -14.75 10.85 -11.12
C VAL A 39 -15.59 10.12 -12.15
N PHE A 40 -15.03 9.82 -13.33
CA PHE A 40 -15.73 9.08 -14.37
C PHE A 40 -16.22 7.72 -13.88
N VAL A 41 -15.34 6.91 -13.27
CA VAL A 41 -15.66 5.57 -12.76
C VAL A 41 -16.64 5.65 -11.58
N LYS A 42 -16.56 6.68 -10.73
CA LYS A 42 -17.52 6.90 -9.63
C LYS A 42 -18.93 7.18 -10.15
N VAL A 43 -19.06 7.91 -11.27
CA VAL A 43 -20.34 8.32 -11.86
C VAL A 43 -20.92 7.24 -12.76
N PHE A 44 -20.10 6.62 -13.61
CA PHE A 44 -20.53 5.69 -14.65
C PHE A 44 -20.40 4.21 -14.27
N GLY A 45 -19.96 3.91 -13.05
CA GLY A 45 -19.86 2.56 -12.49
C GLY A 45 -18.43 2.03 -12.44
N ASP A 46 -18.13 1.34 -11.33
CA ASP A 46 -16.84 0.70 -11.12
C ASP A 46 -16.69 -0.56 -11.97
N LYS A 47 -15.46 -0.85 -12.38
CA LYS A 47 -15.12 -2.00 -13.22
C LYS A 47 -13.99 -2.78 -12.56
N GLN A 48 -14.03 -4.10 -12.71
CA GLN A 48 -12.93 -4.96 -12.29
C GLN A 48 -11.84 -4.96 -13.37
N ILE A 49 -10.61 -4.64 -12.99
CA ILE A 49 -9.42 -4.77 -13.81
C ILE A 49 -8.74 -6.09 -13.45
N HIS A 50 -8.24 -6.79 -14.46
CA HIS A 50 -7.47 -8.01 -14.27
C HIS A 50 -6.19 -7.71 -13.48
N MET A 51 -6.00 -8.47 -12.41
CA MET A 51 -4.79 -8.44 -11.58
C MET A 51 -3.91 -9.60 -11.99
N ASN A 52 -2.74 -9.29 -12.57
CA ASN A 52 -1.75 -10.27 -12.99
C ASN A 52 -1.07 -10.96 -11.81
N CYS A 53 -0.80 -10.23 -10.73
CA CYS A 53 -0.33 -10.84 -9.49
C CYS A 53 -0.42 -9.87 -8.31
N LEU A 54 -0.48 -10.46 -7.11
CA LEU A 54 -0.14 -9.81 -5.85
C LEU A 54 1.01 -10.60 -5.24
N ILE A 55 2.12 -9.94 -4.94
CA ILE A 55 3.22 -10.50 -4.14
C ILE A 55 3.38 -9.63 -2.91
N SER A 56 3.30 -10.23 -1.74
CA SER A 56 3.54 -9.52 -0.49
C SER A 56 4.36 -10.37 0.47
N ASP A 57 5.35 -9.74 1.09
CA ASP A 57 6.30 -10.36 2.00
C ASP A 57 6.74 -9.36 3.07
N PHE A 58 6.59 -9.77 4.32
CA PHE A 58 6.82 -8.97 5.51
C PHE A 58 7.67 -9.76 6.50
N SER A 59 8.66 -9.10 7.10
CA SER A 59 9.39 -9.66 8.25
C SER A 59 8.89 -8.99 9.52
N VAL A 60 8.57 -9.80 10.53
CA VAL A 60 8.08 -9.34 11.83
C VAL A 60 9.13 -9.60 12.90
N LYS A 61 9.52 -8.55 13.63
CA LYS A 61 10.44 -8.65 14.77
C LYS A 61 9.92 -7.86 15.95
N ARG A 62 9.52 -8.56 17.01
CA ARG A 62 8.93 -7.98 18.23
C ARG A 62 7.81 -7.00 17.91
N GLY A 63 6.87 -7.43 17.09
CA GLY A 63 5.71 -6.63 16.68
C GLY A 63 5.97 -5.58 15.59
N ASP A 64 7.22 -5.32 15.21
CA ASP A 64 7.55 -4.46 14.07
C ASP A 64 7.51 -5.29 12.77
N ALA A 65 6.52 -5.03 11.93
CA ALA A 65 6.34 -5.63 10.61
C ALA A 65 6.94 -4.72 9.52
N ASN A 66 8.09 -5.10 8.97
CA ASN A 66 8.71 -4.40 7.86
C ASN A 66 8.26 -4.97 6.51
N VAL A 67 7.89 -4.11 5.57
CA VAL A 67 7.52 -4.49 4.20
C VAL A 67 8.79 -4.78 3.40
N ARG A 68 9.12 -6.06 3.20
CA ARG A 68 10.27 -6.46 2.37
C ARG A 68 9.94 -6.38 0.89
N ARG A 69 8.71 -6.75 0.53
CA ARG A 69 8.19 -6.68 -0.83
C ARG A 69 6.68 -6.55 -0.80
N PHE A 70 6.14 -5.59 -1.52
CA PHE A 70 4.71 -5.54 -1.83
C PHE A 70 4.56 -5.02 -3.26
N VAL A 71 4.01 -5.85 -4.13
CA VAL A 71 3.73 -5.52 -5.54
C VAL A 71 2.36 -6.06 -5.90
N LEU A 72 1.47 -5.19 -6.33
CA LEU A 72 0.24 -5.53 -7.02
C LEU A 72 0.40 -5.12 -8.48
N ASP A 73 0.34 -6.07 -9.39
CA ASP A 73 0.39 -5.81 -10.83
C ASP A 73 -0.98 -6.10 -11.45
N SER A 74 -1.45 -5.18 -12.29
CA SER A 74 -2.69 -5.26 -13.05
C SER A 74 -2.46 -4.78 -14.48
N ASP A 75 -3.46 -4.95 -15.35
CA ASP A 75 -3.40 -4.42 -16.71
C ASP A 75 -3.24 -2.90 -16.76
N ASP A 76 -3.83 -2.18 -15.80
CA ASP A 76 -3.87 -0.72 -15.81
C ASP A 76 -2.71 -0.07 -15.03
N ALA A 77 -2.17 -0.77 -14.01
CA ALA A 77 -1.17 -0.21 -13.12
C ALA A 77 -0.37 -1.27 -12.35
N THR A 78 0.82 -0.87 -11.92
CA THR A 78 1.62 -1.53 -10.90
C THR A 78 1.60 -0.68 -9.63
N VAL A 79 1.33 -1.28 -8.47
CA VAL A 79 1.34 -0.62 -7.16
C VAL A 79 2.40 -1.28 -6.30
N GLU A 80 3.36 -0.48 -5.85
CA GLU A 80 4.37 -0.89 -4.89
C GLU A 80 4.06 -0.27 -3.52
N VAL A 81 4.28 -1.01 -2.43
CA VAL A 81 4.15 -0.48 -1.07
C VAL A 81 5.44 -0.74 -0.30
N ASN A 82 5.92 0.26 0.41
CA ASN A 82 7.08 0.18 1.29
C ASN A 82 6.73 0.73 2.68
N GLY A 83 7.57 0.43 3.67
CA GLY A 83 7.46 1.00 5.01
C GLY A 83 7.37 -0.06 6.11
N ASP A 84 6.71 0.28 7.20
CA ASP A 84 6.65 -0.49 8.42
C ASP A 84 5.31 -0.36 9.14
N ILE A 85 5.03 -1.35 9.99
CA ILE A 85 3.83 -1.45 10.82
C ILE A 85 4.28 -1.84 12.23
N ASP A 86 4.10 -0.95 13.19
CA ASP A 86 4.35 -1.23 14.61
C ASP A 86 3.06 -1.76 15.24
N MET A 87 2.99 -3.08 15.43
CA MET A 87 1.83 -3.74 16.04
C MET A 87 1.76 -3.56 17.56
N ALA A 88 2.85 -3.14 18.22
CA ALA A 88 2.85 -2.84 19.64
C ALA A 88 2.22 -1.48 19.94
N GLN A 89 2.45 -0.50 19.05
CA GLN A 89 1.84 0.83 19.12
C GLN A 89 0.58 0.98 18.26
N GLU A 90 0.16 -0.08 17.56
CA GLU A 90 -0.93 -0.07 16.59
C GLU A 90 -0.77 1.06 15.57
N ARG A 91 0.45 1.20 15.02
CA ARG A 91 0.83 2.26 14.08
C ARG A 91 1.22 1.71 12.72
N LEU A 92 0.86 2.45 11.70
CA LEU A 92 1.22 2.20 10.31
C LEU A 92 2.05 3.38 9.76
N ASN A 93 3.04 3.05 8.95
CA ASN A 93 3.88 3.99 8.24
C ASN A 93 4.20 3.41 6.86
N LEU A 94 3.28 3.57 5.92
CA LEU A 94 3.34 2.98 4.60
C LEU A 94 3.37 4.05 3.52
N ASP A 95 4.20 3.82 2.51
CA ASP A 95 4.26 4.59 1.28
C ASP A 95 3.77 3.74 0.12
N VAL A 96 2.76 4.25 -0.60
CA VAL A 96 2.12 3.57 -1.73
C VAL A 96 2.52 4.29 -3.02
N HIS A 97 3.11 3.56 -3.94
CA HIS A 97 3.66 4.05 -5.19
C HIS A 97 2.90 3.44 -6.39
N PRO A 98 1.82 4.08 -6.84
CA PRO A 98 1.07 3.65 -8.01
C PRO A 98 1.73 4.17 -9.29
N LYS A 99 1.93 3.26 -10.25
CA LYS A 99 2.52 3.51 -11.57
C LYS A 99 1.56 3.00 -12.64
N THR A 100 0.98 3.90 -13.44
CA THR A 100 0.03 3.48 -14.49
C THR A 100 0.76 2.99 -15.75
N LYS A 101 0.17 2.01 -16.45
CA LYS A 101 0.70 1.41 -17.69
C LYS A 101 0.09 1.98 -18.97
N GLY A 102 -0.94 2.81 -18.85
CA GLY A 102 -1.58 3.49 -19.97
C GLY A 102 -1.47 5.01 -19.86
N LEU A 103 -1.73 5.68 -20.99
CA LEU A 103 -1.85 7.14 -21.06
C LEU A 103 -2.95 7.62 -20.11
N ARG A 104 -2.63 8.61 -19.28
CA ARG A 104 -3.58 9.28 -18.39
C ARG A 104 -3.45 10.79 -18.53
N ILE A 105 -4.60 11.45 -18.61
CA ILE A 105 -4.73 12.90 -18.65
C ILE A 105 -5.27 13.34 -17.28
N ILE A 106 -4.66 14.36 -16.68
CA ILE A 106 -4.96 14.80 -15.30
C ILE A 106 -4.54 13.74 -14.27
N SER A 107 -3.28 13.31 -14.36
CA SER A 107 -2.62 12.37 -13.46
C SER A 107 -1.56 13.06 -12.61
N LEU A 108 -1.73 13.00 -11.30
CA LEU A 108 -0.76 13.58 -10.38
C LEU A 108 0.40 12.63 -10.04
N ARG A 109 0.32 11.32 -10.34
CA ARG A 109 1.38 10.31 -10.08
C ARG A 109 2.10 10.55 -8.74
N THR A 110 1.32 10.91 -7.73
CA THR A 110 1.89 11.32 -6.46
C THR A 110 1.87 10.10 -5.56
N PRO A 111 3.01 9.73 -4.94
CA PRO A 111 2.99 8.70 -3.92
C PRO A 111 1.95 9.03 -2.86
N LEU A 112 1.24 8.03 -2.40
CA LEU A 112 0.35 8.15 -1.26
C LEU A 112 1.11 7.69 -0.02
N TYR A 113 0.70 8.20 1.12
CA TYR A 113 1.05 7.64 2.40
C TYR A 113 -0.20 7.08 3.07
N ALA A 114 -0.02 6.06 3.89
CA ALA A 114 -0.94 5.66 4.94
C ALA A 114 -0.13 5.66 6.23
N LYS A 115 -0.40 6.63 7.12
CA LYS A 115 0.33 6.86 8.36
C LYS A 115 -0.62 6.96 9.55
N GLY A 116 -0.12 6.83 10.77
CA GLY A 116 -0.92 7.06 11.98
C GLY A 116 -1.28 5.76 12.69
N THR A 117 -2.40 5.75 13.40
CA THR A 117 -2.82 4.58 14.20
C THR A 117 -3.79 3.69 13.41
N PHE A 118 -3.97 2.43 13.80
CA PHE A 118 -4.91 1.52 13.15
C PHE A 118 -6.36 2.03 13.24
N SER A 119 -6.73 2.67 14.35
CA SER A 119 -8.07 3.25 14.53
C SER A 119 -8.26 4.58 13.80
N HIS A 120 -7.18 5.33 13.58
CA HIS A 120 -7.20 6.62 12.89
C HIS A 120 -6.03 6.71 11.91
N PRO A 121 -6.12 6.03 10.76
CA PRO A 121 -5.14 6.16 9.70
C PRO A 121 -5.32 7.50 8.98
N ASP A 122 -4.25 8.26 8.87
CA ASP A 122 -4.13 9.40 7.96
C ASP A 122 -3.64 8.87 6.60
N VAL A 123 -4.51 8.93 5.60
CA VAL A 123 -4.21 8.47 4.24
C VAL A 123 -4.33 9.65 3.30
N GLY A 124 -3.26 9.91 2.55
CA GLY A 124 -3.26 11.05 1.66
C GLY A 124 -2.07 11.09 0.71
N PRO A 125 -2.10 12.00 -0.26
CA PRO A 125 -0.97 12.21 -1.16
C PRO A 125 0.12 13.05 -0.51
N TYR A 126 1.36 12.79 -0.90
CA TYR A 126 2.46 13.69 -0.57
C TYR A 126 2.26 15.07 -1.21
N LYS A 127 2.23 16.10 -0.38
CA LYS A 127 1.98 17.49 -0.83
C LYS A 127 3.08 18.04 -1.74
N GLY A 128 4.33 17.60 -1.57
CA GLY A 128 5.48 18.09 -2.34
C GLY A 128 5.31 17.95 -3.86
N PRO A 129 5.16 16.72 -4.39
CA PRO A 129 4.93 16.51 -5.82
C PRO A 129 3.65 17.18 -6.34
N LEU A 130 2.60 17.27 -5.51
CA LEU A 130 1.36 17.98 -5.87
C LEU A 130 1.56 19.47 -6.06
N ILE A 131 2.21 20.13 -5.09
CA ILE A 131 2.48 21.57 -5.15
C ILE A 131 3.36 21.88 -6.36
N LEU A 132 4.39 21.07 -6.61
CA LEU A 132 5.27 21.23 -7.76
C LEU A 132 4.48 21.16 -9.09
N LYS A 133 3.62 20.15 -9.24
CA LYS A 133 2.80 20.01 -10.45
C LYS A 133 1.77 21.13 -10.59
N GLY A 134 1.13 21.54 -9.50
CA GLY A 134 0.18 22.66 -9.48
C GLY A 134 0.85 23.97 -9.87
N ALA A 135 2.04 24.25 -9.35
CA ALA A 135 2.82 25.43 -9.69
C ALA A 135 3.25 25.42 -11.16
N ALA A 136 3.74 24.28 -11.66
CA ALA A 136 4.09 24.13 -13.07
C ALA A 136 2.88 24.33 -14.00
N ALA A 137 1.73 23.76 -13.63
CA ALA A 137 0.48 23.93 -14.37
C ALA A 137 0.04 25.40 -14.41
N ALA A 138 0.11 26.09 -13.27
CA ALA A 138 -0.24 27.52 -13.18
C ALA A 138 0.72 28.41 -14.00
N ALA A 139 2.02 28.15 -13.94
CA ALA A 139 3.02 28.88 -14.73
C ALA A 139 2.79 28.68 -16.23
N LEU A 140 2.56 27.44 -16.67
CA LEU A 140 2.24 27.15 -18.07
C LEU A 140 0.91 27.76 -18.49
N ALA A 141 -0.10 27.78 -17.62
CA ALA A 141 -1.39 28.42 -17.90
C ALA A 141 -1.25 29.92 -18.16
N ALA A 142 -0.36 30.61 -17.43
CA ALA A 142 -0.11 32.04 -17.60
C ALA A 142 0.57 32.37 -18.94
N ILE A 143 1.36 31.45 -19.49
CA ILE A 143 2.02 31.60 -20.80
C ILE A 143 1.06 31.20 -21.93
N ALA A 144 0.44 30.03 -21.80
CA ALA A 144 -0.49 29.44 -22.76
C ALA A 144 -1.51 28.57 -22.00
N PRO A 145 -2.77 29.00 -21.84
CA PRO A 145 -3.76 28.29 -21.03
C PRO A 145 -3.90 26.78 -21.37
N PRO A 146 -3.90 26.34 -22.64
CA PRO A 146 -3.96 24.91 -22.96
C PRO A 146 -2.74 24.10 -22.46
N ALA A 147 -1.58 24.73 -22.26
CA ALA A 147 -0.36 24.08 -21.81
C ALA A 147 -0.40 23.68 -20.32
N ALA A 148 -1.37 24.16 -19.55
CA ALA A 148 -1.52 23.84 -18.13
C ALA A 148 -1.66 22.34 -17.83
N VAL A 149 -2.13 21.55 -18.80
CA VAL A 149 -2.36 20.11 -18.65
C VAL A 149 -1.06 19.30 -18.82
N LEU A 150 -0.05 19.83 -19.51
CA LEU A 150 1.21 19.13 -19.79
C LEU A 150 1.86 18.46 -18.55
N PRO A 151 2.03 19.13 -17.39
CA PRO A 151 2.63 18.50 -16.20
C PRO A 151 1.75 17.40 -15.56
N LEU A 152 0.50 17.29 -15.99
CA LEU A 152 -0.48 16.31 -15.54
C LEU A 152 -0.67 15.17 -16.54
N VAL A 153 -0.02 15.21 -17.70
CA VAL A 153 -0.03 14.10 -18.65
C VAL A 153 0.94 13.03 -18.16
N ASN A 154 0.46 11.79 -18.13
CA ASN A 154 1.29 10.62 -17.90
C ASN A 154 1.23 9.72 -19.12
N PRO A 155 2.33 9.52 -19.86
CA PRO A 155 2.35 8.66 -21.05
C PRO A 155 2.12 7.17 -20.71
N GLY A 156 2.36 6.74 -19.47
CA GLY A 156 2.06 5.38 -19.03
C GLY A 156 3.14 4.34 -19.35
N ASN A 157 4.40 4.72 -19.49
CA ASN A 157 5.46 3.80 -19.94
C ASN A 157 6.00 2.87 -18.82
N THR A 158 5.15 2.41 -17.91
CA THR A 158 5.55 1.49 -16.84
C THR A 158 5.76 0.10 -17.43
N PRO A 159 6.97 -0.50 -17.31
CA PRO A 159 7.23 -1.84 -17.80
C PRO A 159 6.34 -2.89 -17.12
N ALA A 160 6.08 -3.98 -17.83
CA ALA A 160 5.38 -5.12 -17.25
C ALA A 160 6.21 -5.76 -16.13
N VAL A 161 5.54 -6.13 -15.04
CA VAL A 161 6.16 -6.89 -13.95
C VAL A 161 6.27 -8.36 -14.36
N ASN A 162 7.42 -8.98 -14.15
CA ASN A 162 7.57 -10.42 -14.30
C ASN A 162 7.00 -11.14 -13.06
N CYS A 163 5.67 -11.33 -13.05
CA CYS A 163 4.97 -11.98 -11.94
C CYS A 163 5.50 -13.39 -11.66
N ALA A 164 5.88 -14.14 -12.69
CA ALA A 164 6.42 -15.50 -12.53
C ALA A 164 7.73 -15.50 -11.73
N SER A 165 8.65 -14.58 -12.03
CA SER A 165 9.93 -14.50 -11.30
C SER A 165 9.74 -14.04 -9.86
N LEU A 166 8.86 -13.05 -9.63
CA LEU A 166 8.60 -12.55 -8.27
C LEU A 166 7.87 -13.57 -7.39
N LEU A 167 6.93 -14.33 -7.95
CA LEU A 167 6.27 -15.43 -7.25
C LEU A 167 7.28 -16.53 -6.89
N ALA A 168 8.16 -16.90 -7.82
CA ALA A 168 9.21 -17.88 -7.57
C ALA A 168 10.18 -17.41 -6.48
N GLU A 169 10.55 -16.12 -6.46
CA GLU A 169 11.40 -15.54 -5.41
C GLU A 169 10.69 -15.54 -4.05
N SER A 170 9.43 -15.10 -3.98
CA SER A 170 8.65 -15.09 -2.75
C SER A 170 8.45 -16.50 -2.18
N ASN A 171 8.21 -17.51 -3.03
CA ASN A 171 8.09 -18.90 -2.59
C ASN A 171 9.39 -19.44 -1.99
N LYS A 172 10.56 -19.03 -2.50
CA LYS A 172 11.86 -19.41 -1.92
C LYS A 172 12.06 -18.79 -0.53
N VAL A 173 11.70 -17.52 -0.36
CA VAL A 173 11.76 -16.85 0.95
C VAL A 173 10.84 -17.56 1.95
N ARG A 174 9.61 -17.88 1.53
CA ARG A 174 8.64 -18.58 2.37
C ARG A 174 9.06 -19.99 2.76
N ALA A 175 9.78 -20.70 1.89
CA ALA A 175 10.28 -22.05 2.16
C ALA A 175 11.41 -22.09 3.21
N ALA A 176 12.08 -20.96 3.46
CA ALA A 176 13.20 -20.86 4.38
C ALA A 176 13.13 -19.56 5.19
N PRO A 177 12.18 -19.45 6.15
CA PRO A 177 12.07 -18.25 6.99
C PRO A 177 13.34 -18.06 7.81
N LYS A 178 13.85 -16.83 7.86
CA LYS A 178 15.06 -16.45 8.59
C LYS A 178 14.76 -15.88 9.97
N SER A 179 13.50 -15.56 10.26
CA SER A 179 13.08 -15.06 11.57
C SER A 179 13.30 -16.10 12.66
N GLU A 180 13.98 -15.71 13.75
CA GLU A 180 14.02 -16.52 14.97
C GLU A 180 12.60 -16.70 15.52
N PRO A 181 12.17 -17.93 15.87
CA PRO A 181 10.89 -18.15 16.52
C PRO A 181 10.80 -17.33 17.81
N THR A 182 9.61 -16.83 18.12
CA THR A 182 9.37 -16.14 19.41
C THR A 182 9.71 -17.10 20.55
N ARG A 183 10.89 -16.91 21.16
CA ARG A 183 11.44 -17.82 22.16
C ARG A 183 10.91 -17.45 23.56
N ALA A 184 9.66 -17.83 23.82
CA ALA A 184 9.07 -18.16 25.13
C ALA A 184 7.54 -18.16 24.97
N PRO A 185 6.81 -19.09 25.62
CA PRO A 185 5.37 -18.92 25.81
C PRO A 185 5.13 -17.53 26.42
N ALA A 186 4.19 -16.76 25.89
CA ALA A 186 3.73 -15.56 26.57
C ALA A 186 3.40 -15.93 28.03
N PRO A 187 3.87 -15.17 29.04
CA PRO A 187 3.59 -15.49 30.43
C PRO A 187 2.07 -15.72 30.61
N PRO A 188 1.66 -16.73 31.40
CA PRO A 188 0.25 -16.98 31.61
C PRO A 188 -0.44 -15.72 32.13
N VAL A 189 -1.58 -15.37 31.52
CA VAL A 189 -2.35 -14.21 31.93
C VAL A 189 -2.88 -14.51 33.32
N THR A 190 -2.54 -13.65 34.27
CA THR A 190 -3.03 -13.78 35.64
C THR A 190 -4.50 -13.39 35.72
N ASP A 191 -5.26 -13.98 36.65
CA ASP A 191 -6.67 -13.63 36.87
C ASP A 191 -6.86 -12.14 37.18
N LYS A 192 -5.86 -11.50 37.81
CA LYS A 192 -5.83 -10.05 38.05
C LYS A 192 -5.82 -9.26 36.74
N GLN A 193 -5.08 -9.70 35.74
CA GLN A 193 -5.06 -9.07 34.41
C GLN A 193 -6.38 -9.29 33.67
N VAL A 194 -7.00 -10.46 33.82
CA VAL A 194 -8.33 -10.74 33.24
C VAL A 194 -9.42 -9.87 33.88
N GLN A 195 -9.43 -9.73 35.21
CA GLN A 195 -10.40 -8.90 35.91
C GLN A 195 -10.22 -7.41 35.58
N LYS A 196 -8.98 -6.92 35.52
CA LYS A 196 -8.69 -5.53 35.12
C LYS A 196 -9.17 -5.23 33.69
N ALA A 197 -8.97 -6.14 32.75
CA ALA A 197 -9.45 -5.97 31.38
C ALA A 197 -10.99 -6.02 31.26
N ARG A 198 -11.68 -6.76 32.13
CA ARG A 198 -13.16 -6.81 32.18
C ARG A 198 -13.78 -5.57 32.81
N GLN A 199 -13.07 -4.88 33.70
CA GLN A 199 -13.50 -3.64 34.34
C GLN A 199 -13.25 -2.39 33.47
N GLN A 200 -12.49 -2.54 32.38
CA GLN A 200 -12.18 -1.48 31.42
C GLN A 200 -13.05 -1.51 30.15
N LYS A 201 -14.03 -2.42 30.10
CA LYS A 201 -15.14 -2.39 29.15
C LYS A 201 -16.35 -1.74 29.81
#